data_AF-A0A2A2GZM2-F1
#
_entry.id   AF-A0A2A2GZM2-F1
#
_cell.length_a   1.000
_cell.length_b   1.000
_cell.length_c   1.000
_cell.angle_alpha   90.00
_cell.angle_beta   90.00
_cell.angle_gamma   90.00
#
_symmetry.space_group_name_H-M   'P 1'
#
loop_
_entity.id
_entity.type
_entity.pdbx_description
1 polymer ?
#
loop_
_entity_poly.entity_id
_entity_poly.type
_entity_poly.pdbx_seq_one_letter_code
_entity_poly.pdbx_strand_id
1 'polypeptide(L)'
;MRSFILISVYYRQSFFLLLILLNINSSIAESMQCPDWPELVLHREIKAVNSKLKRWNKAYYINGQSLVNDETYDQIYALWKHWSNCLHQPIDKTHSLSLPAKGRKVHPVAHTGLKKITVDEVARWIAGRHEVWLQPKVDGVAVTLVYRKGKLAALISRGMV
;
A
#
# COMPACT_ATOMS: atom_id res chain seq x y z
N MET A 1 26.21 -22.50 55.09
CA MET A 1 26.72 -22.02 53.78
C MET A 1 26.47 -23.05 52.66
N ARG A 2 25.22 -23.47 52.41
CA ARG A 2 24.87 -24.34 51.27
C ARG A 2 23.59 -23.93 50.52
N SER A 3 22.78 -23.01 51.06
CA SER A 3 21.52 -22.58 50.43
C SER A 3 21.64 -21.40 49.45
N PHE A 4 22.70 -20.59 49.50
CA PHE A 4 22.84 -19.41 48.63
C PHE A 4 23.30 -19.74 47.19
N ILE A 5 23.95 -20.89 46.96
CA ILE A 5 24.45 -21.28 45.63
C ILE A 5 23.30 -21.81 44.74
N LEU A 6 22.33 -22.53 45.31
CA LEU A 6 21.20 -23.09 44.55
C LEU A 6 20.24 -22.01 44.02
N ILE A 7 20.03 -20.93 44.77
CA ILE A 7 19.13 -19.82 44.37
C ILE A 7 19.75 -19.04 43.19
N SER A 8 21.08 -18.85 43.18
CA SER A 8 21.77 -18.14 42.10
C SER A 8 21.78 -18.90 40.77
N VAL A 9 21.77 -20.24 40.80
CA VAL A 9 21.76 -21.07 39.58
C VAL A 9 20.37 -21.13 38.96
N TYR A 10 19.31 -21.24 39.78
CA TYR A 10 17.92 -21.21 39.31
C TYR A 10 17.57 -19.87 38.65
N TYR A 11 18.00 -18.74 39.24
CA TYR A 11 17.73 -17.41 38.67
C TYR A 11 18.44 -17.18 37.32
N ARG A 12 19.64 -17.76 37.14
CA ARG A 12 20.44 -17.61 35.91
C ARG A 12 19.89 -18.44 34.75
N GLN A 13 19.30 -19.61 35.04
CA GLN A 13 18.65 -20.48 34.05
C GLN A 13 17.28 -19.91 33.61
N SER A 14 16.47 -19.37 34.52
CA SER A 14 15.20 -18.73 34.16
C SER A 14 15.36 -17.45 33.36
N PHE A 15 16.44 -16.67 33.58
CA PHE A 15 16.71 -15.46 32.80
C PHE A 15 17.13 -15.78 31.35
N PHE A 16 17.84 -16.89 31.13
CA PHE A 16 18.23 -17.34 29.79
C PHE A 16 17.03 -17.85 28.97
N LEU A 17 16.07 -18.53 29.61
CA LEU A 17 14.83 -18.99 28.94
C LEU A 17 13.89 -17.82 28.59
N LEU A 18 13.85 -16.74 29.39
CA LEU A 18 13.04 -15.55 29.10
C LEU A 18 13.61 -14.72 27.94
N LEU A 19 14.94 -14.68 27.77
CA LEU A 19 15.61 -13.99 26.66
C LEU A 19 15.45 -14.69 25.30
N ILE A 20 15.24 -16.01 25.30
CA ILE A 20 14.97 -16.80 24.08
C ILE A 20 13.53 -16.60 23.59
N LEU A 21 12.57 -16.34 24.50
CA LEU A 21 11.16 -16.07 24.14
C LEU A 21 10.90 -14.62 23.71
N LEU A 22 11.83 -13.68 23.95
CA LEU A 22 11.75 -12.29 23.52
C LEU A 22 12.39 -12.02 22.13
N ASN A 23 12.98 -13.03 21.49
CA ASN A 23 13.66 -12.93 20.18
C ASN A 23 12.93 -13.67 19.04
N ILE A 24 11.61 -13.81 19.14
CA ILE A 24 10.74 -14.26 18.03
C ILE A 24 9.74 -13.18 17.66
N ASN A 25 10.24 -11.97 17.45
CA ASN A 25 9.63 -11.01 16.52
C ASN A 25 10.60 -10.82 15.36
N SER A 26 10.97 -11.93 14.71
CA SER A 26 11.44 -11.84 13.34
C SER A 26 10.24 -11.36 12.52
N SER A 27 10.22 -10.06 12.21
CA SER A 27 9.42 -9.58 11.10
C SER A 27 9.80 -10.43 9.90
N ILE A 28 8.94 -11.38 9.54
CA ILE A 28 9.02 -12.04 8.25
C ILE A 28 8.68 -10.92 7.27
N ALA A 29 9.70 -10.19 6.83
CA ALA A 29 9.65 -9.54 5.54
C ALA A 29 9.48 -10.71 4.57
N GLU A 30 8.23 -11.02 4.24
CA GLU A 30 7.89 -12.03 3.26
C GLU A 30 8.47 -11.54 1.94
N SER A 31 9.70 -11.94 1.64
CA SER A 31 10.21 -11.91 0.28
C SER A 31 9.32 -12.88 -0.46
N MET A 32 8.24 -12.39 -1.07
CA MET A 32 7.42 -13.19 -1.95
C MET A 32 8.36 -13.70 -3.04
N GLN A 33 8.71 -14.98 -3.00
CA GLN A 33 9.45 -15.63 -4.06
C GLN A 33 8.50 -15.85 -5.23
N CYS A 34 9.03 -15.99 -6.45
CA CYS A 34 8.20 -16.38 -7.57
C CYS A 34 7.69 -17.81 -7.34
N PRO A 35 6.40 -18.10 -7.57
CA PRO A 35 5.88 -19.44 -7.38
C PRO A 35 6.50 -20.39 -8.40
N ASP A 36 6.80 -21.62 -7.98
CA ASP A 36 7.32 -22.70 -8.83
C ASP A 36 6.21 -23.37 -9.66
N TRP A 37 5.27 -22.57 -10.18
CA TRP A 37 4.13 -23.05 -10.94
C TRP A 37 4.43 -23.08 -12.43
N PRO A 38 3.76 -23.95 -13.20
CA PRO A 38 3.80 -23.87 -14.65
C PRO A 38 3.39 -22.48 -15.13
N GLU A 39 4.11 -21.94 -16.10
CA GLU A 39 3.89 -20.59 -16.63
C GLU A 39 2.43 -20.35 -17.06
N LEU A 40 1.77 -21.35 -17.65
CA LEU A 40 0.35 -21.30 -18.03
C LEU A 40 -0.59 -21.11 -16.84
N VAL A 41 -0.26 -21.71 -15.68
CA VAL A 41 -1.02 -21.55 -14.45
C VAL A 41 -0.82 -20.14 -13.92
N LEU A 42 0.42 -19.67 -13.85
CA LEU A 42 0.72 -18.31 -13.38
C LEU A 42 0.02 -17.23 -14.23
N HIS A 43 0.02 -17.39 -15.56
CA HIS A 43 -0.75 -16.52 -16.47
C HIS A 43 -2.25 -16.51 -16.16
N ARG A 44 -2.85 -17.68 -15.89
CA ARG A 44 -4.28 -17.79 -15.57
C ARG A 44 -4.60 -17.07 -14.26
N GLU A 45 -3.77 -17.23 -13.24
CA GLU A 45 -3.96 -16.60 -11.94
C GLU A 45 -3.80 -15.07 -12.01
N ILE A 46 -2.80 -14.58 -12.74
CA ILE A 46 -2.66 -13.13 -13.00
C ILE A 46 -3.91 -12.57 -13.66
N LYS A 47 -4.46 -13.27 -14.68
CA LYS A 47 -5.69 -12.84 -15.36
C LYS A 47 -6.90 -12.84 -14.42
N ALA A 48 -7.01 -13.85 -13.55
CA ALA A 48 -8.08 -13.94 -12.56
C ALA A 48 -8.02 -12.79 -11.54
N VAL A 49 -6.84 -12.52 -10.98
CA VAL A 49 -6.61 -11.41 -10.04
C VAL A 49 -6.85 -10.07 -10.71
N ASN A 50 -6.33 -9.85 -11.92
CA ASN A 50 -6.54 -8.62 -12.67
C ASN A 50 -8.05 -8.34 -12.92
N SER A 51 -8.83 -9.40 -13.15
CA SER A 51 -10.28 -9.30 -13.32
C SER A 51 -11.01 -8.89 -12.03
N LYS A 52 -10.53 -9.34 -10.86
CA LYS A 52 -11.02 -8.87 -9.55
C LYS A 52 -10.71 -7.38 -9.35
N LEU A 53 -9.44 -6.99 -9.55
CA LEU A 53 -9.00 -5.60 -9.44
C LEU A 53 -9.81 -4.67 -10.35
N LYS A 54 -10.07 -5.07 -11.60
CA LYS A 54 -10.90 -4.28 -12.52
C LYS A 54 -12.33 -4.08 -12.00
N ARG A 55 -12.95 -5.11 -11.41
CA ARG A 55 -14.30 -5.00 -10.83
C ARG A 55 -14.32 -4.11 -9.60
N TRP A 56 -13.37 -4.28 -8.69
CA TRP A 56 -13.26 -3.47 -7.48
C TRP A 56 -12.99 -2.01 -7.81
N ASN A 57 -12.07 -1.73 -8.74
CA ASN A 57 -11.84 -0.38 -9.24
C ASN A 57 -13.13 0.23 -9.78
N LYS A 58 -13.89 -0.51 -10.60
CA LYS A 58 -15.16 0.00 -11.17
C LYS A 58 -16.14 0.36 -10.07
N ALA A 59 -16.34 -0.53 -9.11
CA ALA A 59 -17.25 -0.29 -7.99
C ALA A 59 -16.83 0.93 -7.17
N TYR A 60 -15.54 1.05 -6.85
CA TYR A 60 -15.01 2.15 -6.07
C TYR A 60 -15.11 3.50 -6.80
N TYR A 61 -14.55 3.60 -8.00
CA TYR A 61 -14.43 4.88 -8.71
C TYR A 61 -15.68 5.32 -9.48
N ILE A 62 -16.52 4.39 -9.93
CA ILE A 62 -17.74 4.73 -10.71
C ILE A 62 -18.99 4.67 -9.83
N ASN A 63 -19.11 3.64 -9.00
CA ASN A 63 -20.32 3.41 -8.22
C ASN A 63 -20.22 3.97 -6.79
N GLY A 64 -19.04 4.44 -6.34
CA GLY A 64 -18.82 4.90 -4.97
C GLY A 64 -18.95 3.78 -3.92
N GLN A 65 -18.74 2.53 -4.32
CA GLN A 65 -18.93 1.35 -3.47
C GLN A 65 -17.60 0.67 -3.19
N SER A 66 -17.28 0.53 -1.91
CA SER A 66 -16.14 -0.27 -1.46
C SER A 66 -16.58 -1.74 -1.29
N LEU A 67 -16.14 -2.60 -2.22
CA LEU A 67 -16.48 -4.04 -2.19
C LEU A 67 -15.54 -4.86 -1.30
N VAL A 68 -14.36 -4.32 -0.99
CA VAL A 68 -13.34 -4.89 -0.10
C VAL A 68 -12.66 -3.74 0.62
N ASN A 69 -12.12 -3.98 1.81
CA ASN A 69 -11.33 -2.97 2.52
C ASN A 69 -9.98 -2.70 1.80
N ASP A 70 -9.39 -1.55 2.12
CA ASP A 70 -8.15 -1.08 1.49
C ASP A 70 -6.99 -2.05 1.68
N GLU A 71 -6.86 -2.68 2.85
CA GLU A 71 -5.81 -3.65 3.12
C GLU A 71 -5.91 -4.87 2.21
N THR A 72 -7.11 -5.41 2.02
CA THR A 72 -7.36 -6.54 1.11
C THR A 72 -7.07 -6.16 -0.33
N TYR A 73 -7.47 -4.94 -0.74
CA TYR A 73 -7.15 -4.43 -2.07
C TYR A 73 -5.63 -4.33 -2.28
N ASP A 74 -4.91 -3.73 -1.32
CA ASP A 74 -3.46 -3.52 -1.37
C ASP A 74 -2.69 -4.85 -1.45
N GLN A 75 -3.09 -5.85 -0.64
CA GLN A 75 -2.48 -7.19 -0.66
C GLN A 75 -2.65 -7.88 -2.01
N ILE A 76 -3.86 -7.83 -2.58
CA ILE A 76 -4.15 -8.46 -3.87
C ILE A 76 -3.47 -7.70 -5.02
N TYR A 77 -3.37 -6.37 -4.93
CA TYR A 77 -2.62 -5.56 -5.88
C TYR A 77 -1.12 -5.87 -5.84
N ALA A 78 -0.54 -6.02 -4.64
CA ALA A 78 0.84 -6.41 -4.45
C ALA A 78 1.12 -7.80 -5.03
N LEU A 79 0.22 -8.77 -4.79
CA LEU A 79 0.30 -10.12 -5.36
C LEU A 79 0.28 -10.11 -6.90
N TRP A 80 -0.64 -9.35 -7.49
CA TRP A 80 -0.71 -9.19 -8.95
C TRP A 80 0.57 -8.58 -9.53
N LYS A 81 1.11 -7.55 -8.87
CA LYS A 81 2.35 -6.89 -9.29
C LYS A 81 3.53 -7.87 -9.21
N HIS A 82 3.62 -8.61 -8.12
CA HIS A 82 4.66 -9.61 -7.89
C HIS A 82 4.64 -10.69 -8.98
N TRP A 83 3.49 -11.32 -9.21
CA TRP A 83 3.36 -12.36 -10.23
C TRP A 83 3.58 -11.84 -11.65
N SER A 84 3.11 -10.63 -11.97
CA SER A 84 3.40 -9.99 -13.26
C SER A 84 4.91 -9.79 -13.48
N ASN A 85 5.64 -9.41 -12.43
CA ASN A 85 7.10 -9.26 -12.50
C ASN A 85 7.81 -10.61 -12.71
N CYS A 86 7.33 -11.69 -12.09
CA CYS A 86 7.90 -13.02 -12.28
C CYS A 86 7.88 -13.50 -13.74
N LEU A 87 6.86 -13.09 -14.51
CA LEU A 87 6.75 -13.42 -15.93
C LEU A 87 7.49 -12.44 -16.86
N HIS A 88 8.20 -11.44 -16.31
CA HIS A 88 8.76 -10.32 -17.07
C HIS A 88 7.73 -9.65 -17.99
N GLN A 89 6.43 -9.75 -17.65
CA GLN A 89 5.40 -9.07 -18.42
C GLN A 89 5.52 -7.57 -18.17
N PRO A 90 5.37 -6.74 -19.22
CA PRO A 90 5.20 -5.32 -18.98
C PRO A 90 4.04 -5.15 -18.01
N ILE A 91 4.25 -4.38 -16.94
CA ILE A 91 3.20 -4.00 -16.00
C ILE A 91 2.26 -3.03 -16.73
N ASP A 92 1.51 -3.55 -17.69
CA ASP A 92 0.42 -2.83 -18.31
C ASP A 92 -0.68 -2.75 -17.25
N LYS A 93 -1.09 -1.52 -16.92
CA LYS A 93 -2.12 -1.25 -15.92
C LYS A 93 -3.48 -1.62 -16.50
N THR A 94 -3.69 -2.88 -16.88
CA THR A 94 -4.90 -3.35 -17.57
C THR A 94 -6.14 -3.36 -16.66
N HIS A 95 -5.95 -3.31 -15.33
CA HIS A 95 -7.00 -3.02 -14.35
C HIS A 95 -7.27 -1.51 -14.19
N SER A 96 -6.48 -0.63 -14.83
CA SER A 96 -6.79 0.80 -14.86
C SER A 96 -8.12 0.99 -15.55
N LEU A 97 -8.95 1.82 -14.93
CA LEU A 97 -10.22 2.19 -15.52
C LEU A 97 -9.99 3.28 -16.56
N SER A 98 -10.86 3.33 -17.55
CA SER A 98 -11.13 4.58 -18.26
C SER A 98 -12.44 5.12 -17.70
N LEU A 99 -12.37 6.23 -16.94
CA LEU A 99 -13.58 6.87 -16.43
C LEU A 99 -14.41 7.44 -17.60
N PRO A 100 -15.74 7.53 -17.47
CA PRO A 100 -16.56 8.21 -18.46
C PRO A 100 -16.00 9.60 -18.79
N ALA A 101 -15.87 9.94 -20.08
CA ALA A 101 -15.34 11.23 -20.52
C ALA A 101 -16.36 12.38 -20.36
N LYS A 102 -17.66 12.05 -20.26
CA LYS A 102 -18.75 13.03 -20.17
C LYS A 102 -18.66 13.80 -18.85
N GLY A 103 -18.48 15.11 -18.94
CA GLY A 103 -18.33 15.99 -17.77
C GLY A 103 -16.91 16.11 -17.23
N ARG A 104 -15.91 15.45 -17.85
CA ARG A 104 -14.50 15.61 -17.46
C ARG A 104 -14.03 17.02 -17.82
N LYS A 105 -13.53 17.76 -16.83
CA LYS A 105 -12.83 19.03 -17.04
C LYS A 105 -11.33 18.81 -16.89
N VAL A 106 -10.55 19.42 -17.76
CA VAL A 106 -9.08 19.41 -17.63
C VAL A 106 -8.72 20.17 -16.36
N HIS A 107 -7.91 19.55 -15.51
CA HIS A 107 -7.38 20.22 -14.32
C HIS A 107 -6.37 21.30 -14.76
N PRO A 108 -6.43 22.52 -14.20
CA PRO A 108 -5.43 23.55 -14.49
C PRO A 108 -4.01 23.13 -14.09
N VAL A 109 -3.88 22.24 -13.10
CA VAL A 109 -2.62 21.66 -12.62
C VAL A 109 -2.82 20.15 -12.44
N ALA A 110 -1.83 19.35 -12.83
CA ALA A 110 -1.89 17.90 -12.72
C ALA A 110 -1.95 17.45 -11.24
N HIS A 111 -2.90 16.56 -10.91
CA HIS A 111 -3.00 15.96 -9.58
C HIS A 111 -2.14 14.70 -9.49
N THR A 112 -1.04 14.75 -8.75
CA THR A 112 -0.20 13.58 -8.46
C THR A 112 -0.73 12.81 -7.25
N GLY A 113 -0.38 11.52 -7.16
CA GLY A 113 -0.56 10.74 -5.94
C GLY A 113 0.66 10.84 -5.02
N LEU A 114 0.47 10.52 -3.75
CA LEU A 114 1.58 10.36 -2.80
C LEU A 114 2.02 8.90 -2.76
N LYS A 115 3.34 8.66 -2.79
CA LYS A 115 3.91 7.32 -2.58
C LYS A 115 3.84 7.00 -1.08
N LYS A 116 3.27 5.83 -0.74
CA LYS A 116 3.37 5.27 0.62
C LYS A 116 4.81 4.79 0.85
N ILE A 117 5.42 5.24 1.94
CA ILE A 117 6.81 4.95 2.30
C ILE A 117 6.89 4.42 3.73
N THR A 118 7.94 3.67 4.06
CA THR A 118 8.18 3.12 5.40
C THR A 118 8.69 4.18 6.38
N VAL A 119 8.70 3.87 7.69
CA VAL A 119 9.24 4.78 8.72
C VAL A 119 10.71 5.14 8.45
N ASP A 120 11.54 4.17 8.07
CA ASP A 120 12.95 4.42 7.75
C ASP A 120 13.13 5.24 6.47
N GLU A 121 12.24 5.07 5.49
CA GLU A 121 12.18 5.92 4.30
C GLU A 121 11.75 7.36 4.66
N VAL A 122 10.80 7.53 5.58
CA VAL A 122 10.41 8.85 6.10
C VAL A 122 11.58 9.51 6.82
N ALA A 123 12.26 8.80 7.72
CA ALA A 123 13.39 9.33 8.48
C ALA A 123 14.50 9.85 7.54
N ARG A 124 14.85 9.05 6.51
CA ARG A 124 15.78 9.47 5.46
C ARG A 124 15.25 10.62 4.60
N TRP A 125 13.94 10.66 4.34
CA TRP A 125 13.32 11.75 3.60
C TRP A 125 13.28 13.06 4.40
N ILE A 126 13.19 13.03 5.73
CA ILE A 126 13.22 14.24 6.55
C ILE A 126 14.66 14.71 6.80
N ALA A 127 15.63 13.79 6.85
CA ALA A 127 17.03 14.12 7.09
C ALA A 127 17.53 15.23 6.13
N GLY A 128 18.05 16.32 6.71
CA GLY A 128 18.58 17.48 5.97
C GLY A 128 17.53 18.46 5.42
N ARG A 129 16.24 18.27 5.72
CA ARG A 129 15.17 19.23 5.38
C ARG A 129 14.77 20.02 6.62
N HIS A 130 14.59 21.33 6.45
CA HIS A 130 14.07 22.23 7.47
C HIS A 130 12.62 22.65 7.10
N GLU A 131 11.86 23.11 8.09
CA GLU A 131 10.47 23.61 7.90
C GLU A 131 9.51 22.59 7.27
N VAL A 132 9.60 21.32 7.70
CA VAL A 132 8.70 20.26 7.24
C VAL A 132 7.30 20.44 7.83
N TRP A 133 6.29 20.44 6.96
CA TRP A 133 4.88 20.52 7.35
C TRP A 133 4.30 19.11 7.50
N LEU A 134 3.77 18.81 8.69
CA LEU A 134 3.00 17.60 8.93
C LEU A 134 1.52 17.91 8.79
N GLN A 135 0.82 17.17 7.93
CA GLN A 135 -0.62 17.29 7.75
C GLN A 135 -1.28 15.91 7.88
N PRO A 136 -2.44 15.81 8.53
CA PRO A 136 -3.19 14.56 8.55
C PRO A 136 -3.62 14.19 7.13
N LYS A 137 -3.40 12.92 6.74
CA LYS A 137 -3.93 12.41 5.48
C LYS A 137 -5.44 12.21 5.63
N VAL A 138 -6.21 13.14 5.10
CA VAL A 138 -7.67 12.99 5.01
C VAL A 138 -7.98 11.84 4.06
N ASP A 139 -8.81 10.91 4.52
CA ASP A 139 -9.32 9.83 3.69
C ASP A 139 -10.63 10.26 3.03
N GLY A 140 -10.55 10.65 1.76
CA GLY A 140 -11.66 11.24 1.05
C GLY A 140 -11.35 11.45 -0.44
N VAL A 141 -12.23 12.19 -1.11
CA VAL A 141 -12.11 12.44 -2.55
C VAL A 141 -11.38 13.76 -2.81
N ALA A 142 -10.27 13.69 -3.55
CA ALA A 142 -9.55 14.88 -3.98
C ALA A 142 -10.34 15.70 -5.02
N VAL A 143 -10.41 17.01 -4.82
CA VAL A 143 -11.11 17.96 -5.71
C VAL A 143 -10.25 19.20 -6.00
N THR A 144 -10.48 19.84 -7.14
CA THR A 144 -9.94 21.17 -7.48
C THR A 144 -11.06 22.20 -7.40
N LEU A 145 -10.80 23.31 -6.70
CA LEU A 145 -11.63 24.51 -6.74
C LEU A 145 -10.95 25.56 -7.61
N VAL A 146 -11.64 26.06 -8.63
CA VAL A 146 -11.15 27.15 -9.48
C VAL A 146 -11.87 28.42 -9.09
N TYR A 147 -11.13 29.40 -8.55
CA TYR A 147 -11.66 30.73 -8.22
C TYR A 147 -11.28 31.75 -9.29
N ARG A 148 -12.21 32.61 -9.68
CA ARG A 148 -11.99 33.76 -10.57
C ARG A 148 -12.52 35.02 -9.89
N LYS A 149 -11.65 36.02 -9.68
CA LYS A 149 -11.99 37.26 -8.97
C LYS A 149 -12.67 37.01 -7.62
N GLY A 150 -12.13 36.07 -6.84
CA GLY A 150 -12.67 35.68 -5.52
C GLY A 150 -13.96 34.85 -5.54
N LYS A 151 -14.53 34.53 -6.71
CA LYS A 151 -15.76 33.72 -6.84
C LYS A 151 -15.46 32.31 -7.33
N LEU A 152 -16.15 31.31 -6.79
CA LEU A 152 -16.04 29.92 -7.24
C LEU A 152 -16.57 29.78 -8.67
N ALA A 153 -15.72 29.37 -9.61
CA ALA A 153 -16.03 29.20 -11.02
C ALA A 153 -16.13 27.72 -11.44
N ALA A 154 -15.44 26.81 -10.74
CA ALA A 154 -15.56 25.37 -10.96
C ALA A 154 -15.18 24.55 -9.72
N LEU A 155 -15.84 23.40 -9.57
CA LEU A 155 -15.47 22.28 -8.70
C LEU A 155 -15.23 21.07 -9.61
N ILE A 156 -14.05 20.48 -9.54
CA ILE A 156 -13.62 19.38 -10.42
C ILE A 156 -13.15 18.23 -9.54
N SER A 157 -13.79 17.05 -9.63
CA SER A 157 -13.27 15.85 -8.97
C SER A 157 -11.97 15.40 -9.67
N ARG A 158 -11.02 14.82 -8.92
CA ARG A 158 -9.71 14.41 -9.46
C ARG A 158 -9.81 13.49 -10.69
N GLY A 159 -10.80 12.60 -10.73
CA GLY A 159 -10.92 11.59 -11.77
C GLY A 159 -9.63 10.78 -11.96
N MET A 160 -9.31 10.44 -13.22
CA MET A 160 -7.99 9.99 -13.64
C MET A 160 -7.41 11.06 -14.56
N VAL A 161 -6.23 11.55 -14.18
CA VAL A 161 -5.41 12.51 -14.93
C VAL A 161 -4.86 11.83 -16.17
#